data_AF-A0A964T5H7-F1
#
_entry.id   AF-A0A964T5H7-F1
#
_cell.length_a   1.000
_cell.length_b   1.000
_cell.length_c   1.000
_cell.angle_alpha   90.00
_cell.angle_beta   90.00
_cell.angle_gamma   90.00
#
_symmetry.space_group_name_H-M   'P 1'
#
loop_
_entity.id
_entity.type
_entity.pdbx_description
1 polymer ?
#
loop_
_entity_poly.entity_id
_entity_poly.type
_entity_poly.pdbx_seq_one_letter_code
_entity_poly.pdbx_strand_id
1 'polypeptide(L)'
;MSARRCRAVRASPGARRRSRGRGRAGPGRHRRPEPLRRRESGRHNHGSLRLGRAGHLAPRIRDLPARLSARAARRLPGVPDDPDAVLRGDRADDGRHDAHRLLHDRDPAGSRLDRARGRLLRPRPRSVARARRGLPNRPLRRAALPLLAAILLAISGGPLSAGGRAGAFDFYVLALSWHPTFCASAREDRNPGCDDGERGFAVHGLWPQYENGYPEFCDSDEPVRVPPGLARSVADLIPDPDAAAWQWRKHGRCSGLDRDGYFAALRAAWNRIRIPPALARPAPALRLSARAIEQMFVAENAGMSERGIAVACASGRLSEVRICMTRDLAFRRCPEVDEKGCSSRRLQVPAAR
;
A
#
# COMPACT_ATOMS: atom_id res chain seq x y z
N MET A 1 0.27 -55.66 24.19
CA MET A 1 -1.18 -55.42 23.93
C MET A 1 -1.33 -54.55 22.69
N SER A 2 -1.99 -55.10 21.66
CA SER A 2 -2.76 -54.46 20.58
C SER A 2 -2.15 -53.32 19.75
N ALA A 3 -1.70 -53.66 18.53
CA ALA A 3 -1.71 -52.77 17.37
C ALA A 3 -3.07 -52.89 16.65
N ARG A 4 -3.70 -51.77 16.28
CA ARG A 4 -4.82 -51.77 15.31
C ARG A 4 -4.70 -50.64 14.29
N ARG A 5 -4.81 -51.08 13.03
CA ARG A 5 -4.75 -50.35 11.76
C ARG A 5 -6.05 -49.59 11.50
N CYS A 6 -5.96 -48.41 10.89
CA CYS A 6 -7.07 -47.72 10.22
C CYS A 6 -7.32 -48.35 8.83
N ARG A 7 -8.59 -48.62 8.53
CA ARG A 7 -9.11 -49.20 7.28
C ARG A 7 -9.45 -48.09 6.28
N ALA A 8 -9.04 -48.29 5.02
CA ALA A 8 -9.53 -47.54 3.86
C ALA A 8 -10.92 -48.03 3.44
N VAL A 9 -11.80 -47.10 3.03
CA VAL A 9 -13.12 -47.40 2.45
C VAL A 9 -13.00 -47.47 0.92
N ARG A 10 -13.40 -48.61 0.37
CA ARG A 10 -13.53 -48.89 -1.07
C ARG A 10 -14.88 -48.40 -1.59
N ALA A 11 -14.89 -47.82 -2.79
CA ALA A 11 -16.08 -47.66 -3.61
C ALA A 11 -16.28 -48.90 -4.50
N SER A 12 -17.52 -49.37 -4.63
CA SER A 12 -17.93 -50.43 -5.57
C SER A 12 -18.85 -49.89 -6.66
N PRO A 13 -18.82 -50.46 -7.89
CA PRO A 13 -19.55 -49.98 -9.06
C PRO A 13 -20.84 -50.76 -9.35
N GLY A 14 -21.78 -50.14 -10.05
CA GLY A 14 -23.02 -50.77 -10.57
C GLY A 14 -23.33 -50.28 -11.98
N ALA A 15 -23.50 -51.23 -12.90
CA ALA A 15 -23.52 -51.05 -14.36
C ALA A 15 -24.90 -51.28 -15.00
N ARG A 16 -24.96 -51.03 -16.33
CA ARG A 16 -25.87 -51.55 -17.42
C ARG A 16 -26.84 -50.50 -17.98
N ARG A 17 -27.24 -50.45 -19.27
CA ARG A 17 -26.95 -51.12 -20.58
C ARG A 17 -27.67 -50.26 -21.66
N ARG A 18 -27.01 -49.85 -22.76
CA ARG A 18 -27.15 -50.28 -24.19
C ARG A 18 -28.52 -50.18 -24.90
N SER A 19 -28.58 -49.35 -25.98
CA SER A 19 -29.10 -49.64 -27.35
C SER A 19 -29.07 -48.36 -28.23
N ARG A 20 -28.15 -48.18 -29.19
CA ARG A 20 -28.25 -48.40 -30.66
C ARG A 20 -29.60 -48.08 -31.36
N GLY A 21 -29.55 -47.10 -32.28
CA GLY A 21 -30.51 -46.92 -33.38
C GLY A 21 -29.96 -45.93 -34.44
N ARG A 22 -29.72 -46.43 -35.67
CA ARG A 22 -29.27 -45.69 -36.87
C ARG A 22 -30.50 -45.12 -37.63
N GLY A 23 -30.34 -44.05 -38.41
CA GLY A 23 -31.34 -43.73 -39.44
C GLY A 23 -31.20 -42.41 -40.22
N ARG A 24 -30.46 -42.47 -41.34
CA ARG A 24 -30.71 -41.86 -42.68
C ARG A 24 -30.61 -40.34 -42.93
N ALA A 25 -30.15 -40.07 -44.15
CA ALA A 25 -29.77 -38.81 -44.79
C ALA A 25 -30.83 -38.28 -45.77
N GLY A 26 -30.73 -36.98 -46.13
CA GLY A 26 -31.39 -36.39 -47.31
C GLY A 26 -31.26 -34.85 -47.38
N PRO A 27 -31.21 -34.21 -48.56
CA PRO A 27 -30.26 -33.14 -48.87
C PRO A 27 -30.87 -31.74 -49.12
N GLY A 28 -30.04 -30.68 -49.07
CA GLY A 28 -30.50 -29.29 -49.33
C GLY A 28 -29.42 -28.23 -49.59
N ARG A 29 -28.87 -28.24 -50.81
CA ARG A 29 -28.44 -27.11 -51.66
C ARG A 29 -27.39 -26.07 -51.18
N HIS A 30 -26.28 -26.11 -51.91
CA HIS A 30 -25.28 -25.05 -52.15
C HIS A 30 -25.85 -23.67 -52.52
N ARG A 31 -25.22 -22.60 -51.99
CA ARG A 31 -24.85 -21.40 -52.77
C ARG A 31 -23.49 -20.85 -52.31
N ARG A 32 -22.60 -20.62 -53.27
CA ARG A 32 -21.27 -20.00 -53.14
C ARG A 32 -21.40 -18.46 -53.09
N PRO A 33 -20.41 -17.75 -52.51
CA PRO A 33 -20.30 -16.28 -52.63
C PRO A 33 -19.55 -15.90 -53.93
N GLU A 34 -20.02 -14.86 -54.62
CA GLU A 34 -19.30 -14.22 -55.74
C GLU A 34 -18.79 -12.82 -55.34
N PRO A 35 -17.66 -12.34 -55.88
CA PRO A 35 -17.00 -11.10 -55.48
C PRO A 35 -17.37 -9.92 -56.38
N LEU A 36 -17.70 -8.77 -55.79
CA LEU A 36 -17.89 -7.52 -56.54
C LEU A 36 -16.59 -6.73 -56.69
N ARG A 37 -16.33 -6.36 -57.94
CA ARG A 37 -15.11 -5.80 -58.52
C ARG A 37 -14.87 -4.32 -58.16
N ARG A 38 -13.58 -3.97 -58.16
CA ARG A 38 -13.01 -2.63 -58.35
C ARG A 38 -13.68 -1.87 -59.52
N ARG A 39 -13.90 -0.57 -59.33
CA ARG A 39 -13.86 0.44 -60.40
C ARG A 39 -13.01 1.63 -59.97
N GLU A 40 -11.97 1.91 -60.74
CA GLU A 40 -11.23 3.17 -60.79
C GLU A 40 -11.84 4.08 -61.87
N SER A 41 -11.94 5.37 -61.57
CA SER A 41 -11.92 6.55 -62.46
C SER A 41 -12.44 7.74 -61.62
N GLY A 42 -11.91 8.95 -61.56
CA GLY A 42 -10.88 9.64 -62.31
C GLY A 42 -11.22 11.14 -62.30
N ARG A 43 -10.25 11.97 -61.85
CA ARG A 43 -9.98 13.39 -62.22
C ARG A 43 -10.91 14.56 -61.81
N HIS A 44 -10.22 15.51 -61.15
CA HIS A 44 -10.21 17.00 -61.26
C HIS A 44 -11.46 17.83 -60.96
N ASN A 45 -11.38 18.78 -60.02
CA ASN A 45 -11.13 20.19 -60.37
C ASN A 45 -10.70 21.08 -59.18
N HIS A 46 -10.02 22.17 -59.54
CA HIS A 46 -9.50 23.25 -58.71
C HIS A 46 -10.57 24.10 -58.00
N GLY A 47 -10.20 24.68 -56.85
CA GLY A 47 -10.95 25.74 -56.19
C GLY A 47 -10.13 26.38 -55.06
N SER A 48 -9.28 27.34 -55.40
CA SER A 48 -8.60 28.22 -54.44
C SER A 48 -9.60 29.19 -53.84
N LEU A 49 -9.60 29.35 -52.51
CA LEU A 49 -9.99 30.60 -51.85
C LEU A 49 -9.18 30.80 -50.56
N ARG A 50 -8.73 32.04 -50.41
CA ARG A 50 -7.74 32.53 -49.46
C ARG A 50 -8.39 33.01 -48.14
N LEU A 51 -7.58 32.92 -47.09
CA LEU A 51 -7.48 33.75 -45.88
C LEU A 51 -8.72 33.96 -44.97
N GLY A 52 -8.62 33.40 -43.77
CA GLY A 52 -9.21 33.93 -42.54
C GLY A 52 -8.29 33.59 -41.36
N ARG A 53 -7.61 34.61 -40.83
CA ARG A 53 -6.56 34.54 -39.81
C ARG A 53 -7.21 34.77 -38.45
N ALA A 54 -7.09 33.83 -37.51
CA ALA A 54 -7.26 34.09 -36.07
C ALA A 54 -6.41 33.07 -35.30
N GLY A 55 -5.40 33.58 -34.57
CA GLY A 55 -4.48 32.79 -33.78
C GLY A 55 -4.85 32.77 -32.30
N HIS A 56 -4.28 31.75 -31.63
CA HIS A 56 -3.83 31.64 -30.23
C HIS A 56 -4.26 30.29 -29.63
N LEU A 57 -3.38 29.29 -29.74
CA LEU A 57 -2.34 28.86 -28.79
C LEU A 57 -2.88 28.07 -27.58
N ALA A 58 -2.93 26.75 -27.76
CA ALA A 58 -2.78 25.77 -26.68
C ALA A 58 -1.68 24.78 -27.12
N PRO A 59 -0.60 24.56 -26.35
CA PRO A 59 0.45 23.65 -26.76
C PRO A 59 0.01 22.19 -26.56
N ARG A 60 -0.02 21.43 -27.66
CA ARG A 60 -0.10 19.97 -27.64
C ARG A 60 1.22 19.41 -27.13
N ILE A 61 1.15 18.56 -26.11
CA ILE A 61 2.28 17.78 -25.58
C ILE A 61 2.62 16.66 -26.58
N ARG A 62 3.26 17.01 -27.69
CA ARG A 62 3.90 16.08 -28.62
C ARG A 62 5.03 16.83 -29.31
N ASP A 63 6.04 17.22 -28.55
CA ASP A 63 7.37 17.61 -29.04
C ASP A 63 8.30 17.84 -27.83
N LEU A 64 8.87 16.77 -27.28
CA LEU A 64 10.09 16.88 -26.48
C LEU A 64 11.27 16.52 -27.39
N PRO A 65 12.24 17.41 -27.64
CA PRO A 65 13.43 17.04 -28.39
C PRO A 65 14.31 16.11 -27.54
N ALA A 66 14.52 14.91 -28.05
CA ALA A 66 15.62 14.05 -27.63
C ALA A 66 16.95 14.75 -27.96
N ARG A 67 17.58 15.36 -26.95
CA ARG A 67 19.00 15.78 -26.95
C ARG A 67 19.36 16.29 -25.56
N LEU A 68 20.01 15.44 -24.75
CA LEU A 68 21.01 15.80 -23.73
C LEU A 68 21.45 14.55 -22.97
N SER A 69 22.41 13.81 -23.53
CA SER A 69 23.53 13.18 -22.79
C SER A 69 24.36 12.30 -23.73
N ALA A 70 25.05 12.95 -24.66
CA ALA A 70 26.26 12.41 -25.26
C ALA A 70 27.41 13.32 -24.83
N ARG A 71 27.91 13.13 -23.61
CA ARG A 71 29.23 13.58 -23.11
C ARG A 71 29.38 13.23 -21.62
N ALA A 72 29.73 11.98 -21.34
CA ALA A 72 30.43 11.60 -20.10
C ALA A 72 31.07 10.22 -20.27
N ALA A 73 31.92 10.08 -21.30
CA ALA A 73 32.88 8.99 -21.39
C ALA A 73 34.28 9.59 -21.20
N ARG A 74 34.69 9.76 -19.94
CA ARG A 74 36.11 9.87 -19.58
C ARG A 74 36.37 8.81 -18.52
N ARG A 75 37.20 7.84 -18.88
CA ARG A 75 37.76 6.82 -17.99
C ARG A 75 38.64 7.51 -16.95
N LEU A 76 38.47 7.16 -15.68
CA LEU A 76 39.45 7.44 -14.63
C LEU A 76 40.49 6.30 -14.65
N PRO A 77 41.81 6.60 -14.60
CA PRO A 77 42.84 5.57 -14.47
C PRO A 77 43.01 5.17 -12.99
N GLY A 78 43.14 3.86 -12.70
CA GLY A 78 43.68 3.39 -11.42
C GLY A 78 42.91 2.32 -10.63
N VAL A 79 42.16 1.42 -11.27
CA VAL A 79 41.59 0.24 -10.59
C VAL A 79 42.22 -1.03 -11.17
N PRO A 80 42.92 -1.86 -10.37
CA PRO A 80 43.42 -3.15 -10.83
C PRO A 80 42.26 -4.15 -11.03
N ASP A 81 42.30 -4.87 -12.15
CA ASP A 81 41.45 -6.03 -12.43
C ASP A 81 42.10 -7.28 -11.82
N ASP A 82 41.64 -7.76 -10.65
CA ASP A 82 41.89 -9.13 -10.19
C ASP A 82 40.79 -9.62 -9.21
N PRO A 83 40.01 -10.66 -9.55
CA PRO A 83 38.96 -11.21 -8.70
C PRO A 83 39.41 -12.26 -7.65
N ASP A 84 40.69 -12.62 -7.50
CA ASP A 84 41.10 -13.77 -6.67
C ASP A 84 42.00 -13.48 -5.43
N ALA A 85 42.14 -12.22 -4.99
CA ALA A 85 43.09 -11.87 -3.92
C ALA A 85 42.59 -11.96 -2.46
N VAL A 86 41.52 -12.70 -2.14
CA VAL A 86 40.99 -12.80 -0.76
C VAL A 86 41.04 -14.23 -0.20
N LEU A 87 42.13 -14.97 -0.40
CA LEU A 87 42.42 -16.20 0.37
C LEU A 87 43.92 -16.48 0.45
N ARG A 88 44.63 -15.79 1.34
CA ARG A 88 45.97 -16.05 1.93
C ARG A 88 46.26 -14.82 2.80
N GLY A 89 46.45 -14.84 4.11
CA GLY A 89 46.83 -15.88 5.04
C GLY A 89 47.97 -15.29 5.86
N ASP A 90 47.67 -14.63 6.98
CA ASP A 90 48.68 -14.23 7.96
C ASP A 90 48.28 -14.72 9.35
N ARG A 91 49.06 -15.71 9.81
CA ARG A 91 49.17 -16.19 11.18
C ARG A 91 50.45 -15.60 11.79
N ALA A 92 50.36 -15.05 12.99
CA ALA A 92 51.28 -15.21 14.14
C ALA A 92 50.87 -14.17 15.21
N ASP A 93 50.38 -14.57 16.39
CA ASP A 93 51.11 -14.94 17.64
C ASP A 93 51.43 -13.67 18.48
N ASP A 94 51.37 -13.56 19.80
CA ASP A 94 51.10 -14.41 20.97
C ASP A 94 50.64 -13.44 22.10
N GLY A 95 49.97 -13.91 23.15
CA GLY A 95 49.55 -13.05 24.26
C GLY A 95 48.69 -13.71 25.33
N ARG A 96 49.07 -14.92 25.73
CA ARG A 96 48.54 -15.69 26.87
C ARG A 96 48.64 -14.91 28.20
N HIS A 97 47.60 -14.93 29.03
CA HIS A 97 47.70 -15.02 30.50
C HIS A 97 46.44 -15.70 31.07
N ASP A 98 46.71 -16.76 31.82
CA ASP A 98 45.83 -17.71 32.50
C ASP A 98 44.98 -17.06 33.61
N ALA A 99 43.67 -17.34 33.66
CA ALA A 99 43.00 -18.30 34.52
C ALA A 99 43.08 -18.03 36.04
N HIS A 100 41.93 -17.84 36.70
CA HIS A 100 41.62 -18.60 37.92
C HIS A 100 40.11 -18.69 38.17
N ARG A 101 39.70 -19.96 38.34
CA ARG A 101 38.41 -20.51 38.74
C ARG A 101 38.31 -20.49 40.27
N LEU A 102 37.08 -20.45 40.81
CA LEU A 102 36.55 -21.05 42.07
C LEU A 102 35.34 -20.20 42.53
N LEU A 103 34.09 -20.64 42.36
CA LEU A 103 33.30 -21.45 43.30
C LEU A 103 33.42 -20.98 44.76
N HIS A 104 32.35 -20.40 45.31
CA HIS A 104 31.76 -20.86 46.57
C HIS A 104 30.34 -20.31 46.79
N ASP A 105 29.62 -21.13 47.54
CA ASP A 105 28.18 -21.27 47.77
C ASP A 105 27.79 -20.68 49.15
N ARG A 106 26.48 -20.53 49.40
CA ARG A 106 25.75 -20.43 50.69
C ARG A 106 25.29 -19.07 51.28
N ASP A 107 23.95 -18.94 51.33
CA ASP A 107 23.05 -18.34 52.36
C ASP A 107 23.35 -18.83 53.81
N PRO A 108 22.60 -18.50 54.92
CA PRO A 108 21.39 -17.66 55.15
C PRO A 108 21.40 -16.80 56.47
N ALA A 109 20.32 -16.01 56.72
CA ALA A 109 19.60 -15.74 58.00
C ALA A 109 18.94 -14.33 57.98
N GLY A 110 17.74 -14.02 58.49
CA GLY A 110 16.82 -14.71 59.39
C GLY A 110 16.52 -13.87 60.66
N SER A 111 15.40 -13.13 60.71
CA SER A 111 14.65 -12.69 61.92
C SER A 111 13.46 -11.81 61.45
N ARG A 112 12.17 -12.17 61.52
CA ARG A 112 11.20 -12.61 62.56
C ARG A 112 10.82 -11.56 63.62
N LEU A 113 9.51 -11.26 63.61
CA LEU A 113 8.59 -10.82 64.69
C LEU A 113 8.73 -9.34 65.11
N ASP A 114 7.67 -8.54 65.23
CA ASP A 114 6.53 -8.80 66.11
C ASP A 114 5.21 -8.11 65.74
N ARG A 115 4.14 -8.74 66.24
CA ARG A 115 2.72 -8.41 66.07
C ARG A 115 2.18 -7.98 67.43
N ALA A 116 1.66 -6.77 67.60
CA ALA A 116 0.90 -6.40 68.79
C ALA A 116 -0.38 -5.64 68.44
N ARG A 117 -1.52 -6.28 68.77
CA ARG A 117 -2.86 -5.71 68.82
C ARG A 117 -3.03 -4.98 70.15
N GLY A 118 -3.55 -3.75 70.13
CA GLY A 118 -3.94 -2.99 71.32
C GLY A 118 -5.29 -2.31 71.10
N ARG A 119 -6.21 -2.51 72.04
CA ARG A 119 -7.66 -2.39 71.90
C ARG A 119 -8.17 -1.12 72.60
N LEU A 120 -9.12 -0.45 71.94
CA LEU A 120 -10.25 0.34 72.48
C LEU A 120 -10.05 1.15 73.78
N LEU A 121 -10.09 2.48 73.65
CA LEU A 121 -10.70 3.37 74.63
C LEU A 121 -11.62 4.38 73.91
N ARG A 122 -12.93 4.27 74.15
CA ARG A 122 -13.97 5.21 73.71
C ARG A 122 -14.00 6.42 74.66
N PRO A 123 -13.98 7.67 74.17
CA PRO A 123 -14.45 8.81 74.94
C PRO A 123 -15.97 9.03 74.78
N ARG A 124 -16.60 9.42 75.90
CA ARG A 124 -18.03 9.67 76.11
C ARG A 124 -18.56 10.89 75.32
N PRO A 125 -19.88 10.95 75.04
CA PRO A 125 -20.47 12.08 74.35
C PRO A 125 -20.64 13.28 75.31
N ARG A 126 -20.15 14.45 74.91
CA ARG A 126 -20.56 15.73 75.50
C ARG A 126 -21.62 16.36 74.60
N SER A 127 -22.82 16.46 75.15
CA SER A 127 -23.95 17.24 74.67
C SER A 127 -23.56 18.72 74.63
N VAL A 128 -23.42 19.28 73.43
CA VAL A 128 -23.35 20.72 73.22
C VAL A 128 -24.59 21.15 72.45
N ALA A 129 -25.32 22.06 73.08
CA ALA A 129 -26.60 22.56 72.66
C ALA A 129 -26.55 23.24 71.27
N ARG A 130 -27.66 23.04 70.56
CA ARG A 130 -28.06 23.70 69.32
C ARG A 130 -27.97 25.23 69.46
N ALA A 131 -27.14 25.87 68.64
CA ALA A 131 -27.34 27.26 68.23
C ALA A 131 -27.60 27.25 66.72
N ARG A 132 -28.88 27.28 66.35
CA ARG A 132 -29.32 27.47 64.96
C ARG A 132 -29.03 28.92 64.56
N ARG A 133 -27.94 29.16 63.84
CA ARG A 133 -27.79 30.38 63.03
C ARG A 133 -28.05 29.99 61.58
N GLY A 134 -29.15 30.49 61.03
CA GLY A 134 -29.54 30.26 59.64
C GLY A 134 -28.52 30.88 58.70
N LEU A 135 -27.86 30.06 57.89
CA LEU A 135 -27.13 30.50 56.71
C LEU A 135 -28.15 30.76 55.60
N PRO A 136 -28.12 31.93 54.93
CA PRO A 136 -29.02 32.20 53.82
C PRO A 136 -28.73 31.25 52.66
N ASN A 137 -29.74 30.49 52.25
CA ASN A 137 -29.78 29.71 51.02
C ASN A 137 -29.54 30.64 49.82
N ARG A 138 -28.30 30.74 49.35
CA ARG A 138 -28.02 31.23 48.00
C ARG A 138 -28.16 30.05 47.04
N PRO A 139 -29.07 30.07 46.07
CA PRO A 139 -29.15 29.02 45.08
C PRO A 139 -27.85 29.04 44.28
N LEU A 140 -27.03 28.00 44.44
CA LEU A 140 -25.93 27.67 43.53
C LEU A 140 -26.55 27.53 42.14
N ARG A 141 -26.43 28.60 41.36
CA ARG A 141 -26.82 28.64 39.96
C ARG A 141 -26.11 27.49 39.26
N ARG A 142 -26.90 26.57 38.71
CA ARG A 142 -26.53 25.45 37.83
C ARG A 142 -25.95 25.99 36.51
N ALA A 143 -24.84 26.71 36.57
CA ALA A 143 -24.28 27.45 35.44
C ALA A 143 -22.82 27.07 35.10
N ALA A 144 -22.36 25.91 35.56
CA ALA A 144 -21.01 25.40 35.25
C ALA A 144 -21.02 24.10 34.41
N LEU A 145 -22.19 23.59 34.03
CA LEU A 145 -22.32 22.36 33.24
C LEU A 145 -22.48 22.49 31.70
N PRO A 146 -22.71 23.67 31.06
CA PRO A 146 -22.78 23.69 29.60
C PRO A 146 -21.40 23.90 28.94
N LEU A 147 -20.38 24.35 29.67
CA LEU A 147 -19.09 24.69 29.07
C LEU A 147 -18.21 23.44 28.80
N LEU A 148 -18.34 22.37 29.59
CA LEU A 148 -17.59 21.12 29.35
C LEU A 148 -18.13 20.32 28.15
N ALA A 149 -19.43 20.42 27.85
CA ALA A 149 -20.04 19.72 26.71
C ALA A 149 -19.66 20.35 25.36
N ALA A 150 -19.43 21.67 25.31
CA ALA A 150 -18.99 22.36 24.09
C ALA A 150 -17.52 22.05 23.72
N ILE A 151 -16.66 21.80 24.71
CA ILE A 151 -15.25 21.47 24.48
C ILE A 151 -15.07 20.03 23.97
N LEU A 152 -15.95 19.10 24.36
CA LEU A 152 -15.90 17.70 23.90
C LEU A 152 -16.41 17.50 22.46
N LEU A 153 -17.19 18.44 21.89
CA LEU A 153 -17.66 18.34 20.50
C LEU A 153 -16.64 18.86 19.47
N ALA A 154 -15.60 19.57 19.91
CA ALA A 154 -14.58 20.14 19.02
C ALA A 154 -13.42 19.18 18.68
N ILE A 155 -13.37 17.98 19.28
CA ILE A 155 -12.25 17.03 19.12
C ILE A 155 -12.57 15.93 18.09
N SER A 156 -13.76 15.93 17.48
CA SER A 156 -14.15 14.98 16.42
C SER A 156 -13.73 15.43 15.01
N GLY A 157 -12.58 16.08 14.86
CA GLY A 157 -11.99 16.41 13.56
C GLY A 157 -11.33 15.17 12.94
N GLY A 158 -12.11 14.25 12.38
CA GLY A 158 -11.58 13.28 11.42
C GLY A 158 -11.03 14.00 10.18
N PRO A 159 -10.15 13.38 9.38
CA PRO A 159 -9.66 14.01 8.17
C PRO A 159 -10.83 14.42 7.28
N LEU A 160 -10.88 15.70 6.91
CA LEU A 160 -11.85 16.24 5.96
C LEU A 160 -11.59 15.61 4.58
N SER A 161 -12.33 14.55 4.26
CA SER A 161 -12.61 14.19 2.87
C SER A 161 -13.52 15.26 2.30
N ALA A 162 -12.92 16.32 1.78
CA ALA A 162 -13.64 17.32 1.02
C ALA A 162 -13.82 16.79 -0.39
N GLY A 163 -15.05 16.80 -0.91
CA GLY A 163 -15.28 16.66 -2.35
C GLY A 163 -14.32 17.61 -3.08
N GLY A 164 -13.55 17.06 -4.02
CA GLY A 164 -12.47 17.80 -4.69
C GLY A 164 -12.86 18.27 -6.08
N ARG A 165 -12.11 19.26 -6.60
CA ARG A 165 -12.20 19.67 -8.02
C ARG A 165 -11.11 18.96 -8.82
N ALA A 166 -11.47 18.40 -9.98
CA ALA A 166 -10.49 17.79 -10.86
C ALA A 166 -9.32 18.74 -11.19
N GLY A 167 -8.09 18.23 -11.10
CA GLY A 167 -6.86 18.96 -11.38
C GLY A 167 -6.38 19.91 -10.27
N ALA A 168 -7.16 20.09 -9.20
CA ALA A 168 -6.78 20.85 -8.02
C ALA A 168 -6.20 19.91 -6.96
N PHE A 169 -4.87 19.77 -6.94
CA PHE A 169 -4.10 19.00 -5.97
C PHE A 169 -2.62 19.39 -6.06
N ASP A 170 -1.85 19.06 -5.03
CA ASP A 170 -0.46 19.50 -4.86
C ASP A 170 0.54 18.43 -5.34
N PHE A 171 0.24 17.15 -5.06
CA PHE A 171 1.14 16.04 -5.42
C PHE A 171 0.43 14.70 -5.54
N TYR A 172 1.18 13.67 -5.95
CA TYR A 172 0.72 12.30 -5.99
C TYR A 172 1.32 11.43 -4.89
N VAL A 173 0.55 10.46 -4.40
CA VAL A 173 1.07 9.28 -3.70
C VAL A 173 0.90 8.06 -4.60
N LEU A 174 2.01 7.40 -4.92
CA LEU A 174 1.98 6.03 -5.46
C LEU A 174 1.86 5.06 -4.28
N ALA A 175 0.72 4.38 -4.17
CA ALA A 175 0.45 3.40 -3.13
C ALA A 175 0.68 1.99 -3.65
N LEU A 176 1.47 1.19 -2.92
CA LEU A 176 1.86 -0.17 -3.28
C LEU A 176 1.41 -1.15 -2.19
N SER A 177 0.44 -2.00 -2.50
CA SER A 177 -0.01 -3.05 -1.59
C SER A 177 0.99 -4.18 -1.53
N TRP A 178 1.28 -4.69 -0.32
CA TRP A 178 1.98 -5.95 -0.15
C TRP A 178 1.00 -7.11 -0.35
N HIS A 179 1.07 -7.72 -1.53
CA HIS A 179 0.05 -8.66 -2.01
C HIS A 179 -0.18 -9.87 -1.08
N PRO A 180 0.85 -10.50 -0.48
CA PRO A 180 0.64 -11.59 0.48
C PRO A 180 -0.19 -11.18 1.70
N THR A 181 -0.01 -9.95 2.20
CA THR A 181 -0.81 -9.46 3.33
C THR A 181 -2.23 -9.10 2.89
N PHE A 182 -2.40 -8.54 1.69
CA PHE A 182 -3.71 -8.30 1.11
C PHE A 182 -4.52 -9.60 0.95
N CYS A 183 -3.93 -10.63 0.34
CA CYS A 183 -4.58 -11.92 0.13
C CYS A 183 -4.91 -12.65 1.45
N ALA A 184 -4.03 -12.57 2.45
CA ALA A 184 -4.27 -13.17 3.76
C ALA A 184 -5.29 -12.42 4.64
N SER A 185 -5.63 -11.16 4.31
CA SER A 185 -6.58 -10.36 5.07
C SER A 185 -8.05 -10.65 4.74
N ALA A 186 -8.31 -11.38 3.65
CA ALA A 186 -9.65 -11.79 3.28
C ALA A 186 -10.18 -12.85 4.26
N ARG A 187 -11.29 -12.55 4.93
CA ARG A 187 -12.12 -13.58 5.56
C ARG A 187 -12.85 -14.28 4.41
N GLU A 188 -12.52 -15.55 4.17
CA GLU A 188 -13.04 -16.40 3.10
C GLU A 188 -12.65 -15.94 1.68
N ASP A 189 -11.75 -16.73 1.09
CA ASP A 189 -11.44 -16.94 -0.33
C ASP A 189 -12.26 -16.06 -1.29
N ARG A 190 -11.61 -15.09 -1.93
CA ARG A 190 -11.88 -14.46 -3.26
C ARG A 190 -11.51 -12.96 -3.29
N ASN A 191 -10.25 -12.62 -3.03
CA ASN A 191 -9.73 -11.38 -3.60
C ASN A 191 -9.26 -11.69 -5.03
N PRO A 192 -9.86 -11.09 -6.08
CA PRO A 192 -9.38 -11.29 -7.44
C PRO A 192 -7.88 -10.97 -7.55
N GLY A 193 -7.13 -11.82 -8.23
CA GLY A 193 -5.68 -11.70 -8.37
C GLY A 193 -4.85 -12.45 -7.31
N CYS A 194 -5.47 -13.06 -6.30
CA CYS A 194 -4.77 -13.90 -5.31
C CYS A 194 -4.56 -15.35 -5.75
N ASP A 195 -5.22 -15.81 -6.81
CA ASP A 195 -5.17 -17.20 -7.28
C ASP A 195 -3.93 -17.53 -8.14
N ASP A 196 -3.26 -16.50 -8.68
CA ASP A 196 -2.15 -16.64 -9.64
C ASP A 196 -0.76 -16.75 -8.98
N GLY A 197 -0.70 -17.01 -7.67
CA GLY A 197 0.52 -16.97 -6.86
C GLY A 197 0.75 -15.61 -6.21
N GLU A 198 1.55 -15.62 -5.15
CA GLU A 198 1.83 -14.46 -4.32
C GLU A 198 2.98 -13.65 -4.95
N ARG A 199 2.64 -12.65 -5.78
CA ARG A 199 3.59 -11.58 -6.15
C ARG A 199 4.00 -10.75 -4.92
N GLY A 200 5.08 -9.98 -5.02
CA GLY A 200 5.49 -9.04 -3.97
C GLY A 200 4.57 -7.83 -3.89
N PHE A 201 5.06 -6.66 -4.33
CA PHE A 201 4.23 -5.47 -4.42
C PHE A 201 3.30 -5.51 -5.64
N ALA A 202 2.06 -5.05 -5.45
CA ALA A 202 1.14 -4.68 -6.51
C ALA A 202 0.77 -3.20 -6.33
N VAL A 203 0.46 -2.51 -7.42
CA VAL A 203 0.00 -1.12 -7.33
C VAL A 203 -1.40 -1.12 -6.75
N HIS A 204 -1.62 -0.32 -5.71
CA HIS A 204 -2.94 -0.02 -5.19
C HIS A 204 -3.55 1.14 -5.97
N GLY A 205 -2.82 2.23 -6.17
CA GLY A 205 -3.26 3.37 -6.97
C GLY A 205 -2.27 4.54 -6.99
N LEU A 206 -2.62 5.57 -7.76
CA LEU A 206 -1.92 6.85 -7.80
C LEU A 206 -2.88 7.94 -7.32
N TRP A 207 -2.64 8.51 -6.15
CA TRP A 207 -3.62 9.33 -5.45
C TRP A 207 -3.21 10.80 -5.47
N PRO A 208 -3.98 11.69 -6.10
CA PRO A 208 -3.86 13.12 -5.87
C PRO A 208 -3.99 13.45 -4.38
N GLN A 209 -3.10 14.30 -3.88
CA GLN A 209 -3.03 14.73 -2.49
C GLN A 209 -2.95 16.26 -2.43
N TYR A 210 -3.48 16.82 -1.35
CA TYR A 210 -3.11 18.16 -0.91
C TYR A 210 -1.91 18.06 0.05
N GLU A 211 -1.26 19.19 0.34
CA GLU A 211 -0.29 19.25 1.45
C GLU A 211 -0.91 18.81 2.79
N ASN A 212 -2.23 19.00 2.95
CA ASN A 212 -3.00 18.49 4.07
C ASN A 212 -4.34 17.90 3.56
N GLY A 213 -4.50 16.59 3.70
CA GLY A 213 -5.65 15.83 3.20
C GLY A 213 -5.52 15.44 1.73
N TYR A 214 -6.63 15.06 1.13
CA TYR A 214 -6.67 14.63 -0.27
C TYR A 214 -8.06 14.82 -0.86
N PRO A 215 -8.14 15.13 -2.16
CA PRO A 215 -9.41 15.08 -2.87
C PRO A 215 -9.81 13.63 -3.17
N GLU A 216 -11.11 13.36 -3.10
CA GLU A 216 -11.68 12.09 -3.57
C GLU A 216 -13.03 12.32 -4.24
N PHE A 217 -13.42 11.37 -5.10
CA PHE A 217 -14.69 11.37 -5.83
C PHE A 217 -14.98 12.69 -6.57
N CYS A 218 -13.94 13.33 -7.09
CA CYS A 218 -14.03 14.67 -7.67
C CYS A 218 -15.03 14.77 -8.81
N ASP A 219 -15.72 15.91 -8.87
CA ASP A 219 -16.48 16.28 -10.05
C ASP A 219 -15.52 16.57 -11.21
N SER A 220 -15.84 15.97 -12.35
CA SER A 220 -15.04 15.97 -13.57
C SER A 220 -15.95 15.64 -14.75
N ASP A 221 -15.68 16.26 -15.90
CA ASP A 221 -16.34 15.98 -17.19
C ASP A 221 -15.97 14.58 -17.74
N GLU A 222 -14.95 13.95 -17.16
CA GLU A 222 -14.52 12.61 -17.55
C GLU A 222 -15.50 11.53 -17.07
N PRO A 223 -15.80 10.50 -17.89
CA PRO A 223 -16.80 9.51 -17.53
C PRO A 223 -16.36 8.63 -16.34
N VAL A 224 -17.30 8.38 -15.42
CA VAL A 224 -17.06 7.62 -14.19
C VAL A 224 -16.70 6.15 -14.46
N ARG A 225 -17.29 5.53 -15.49
CA ARG A 225 -17.06 4.12 -15.82
C ARG A 225 -15.75 3.94 -16.57
N VAL A 226 -14.94 2.96 -16.18
CA VAL A 226 -13.76 2.51 -16.94
C VAL A 226 -14.19 1.41 -17.93
N PRO A 227 -13.84 1.49 -19.21
CA PRO A 227 -14.05 0.39 -20.15
C PRO A 227 -13.36 -0.90 -19.66
N PRO A 228 -14.01 -2.08 -19.69
CA PRO A 228 -13.41 -3.31 -19.19
C PRO A 228 -12.07 -3.67 -19.83
N GLY A 229 -11.88 -3.34 -21.11
CA GLY A 229 -10.60 -3.52 -21.81
C GLY A 229 -9.48 -2.66 -21.22
N LEU A 230 -9.78 -1.39 -20.88
CA LEU A 230 -8.82 -0.49 -20.24
C LEU A 230 -8.47 -0.96 -18.83
N ALA A 231 -9.46 -1.34 -18.02
CA ALA A 231 -9.22 -1.87 -16.68
C ALA A 231 -8.32 -3.13 -16.71
N ARG A 232 -8.56 -4.05 -17.65
CA ARG A 232 -7.70 -5.23 -17.85
C ARG A 232 -6.32 -4.92 -18.40
N SER A 233 -6.15 -3.82 -19.15
CA SER A 233 -4.85 -3.45 -19.74
C SER A 233 -3.79 -3.05 -18.71
N VAL A 234 -4.19 -2.84 -17.45
CA VAL A 234 -3.30 -2.52 -16.33
C VAL A 234 -3.27 -3.63 -15.26
N ALA A 235 -3.72 -4.83 -15.59
CA ALA A 235 -3.76 -5.98 -14.67
C ALA A 235 -2.37 -6.43 -14.17
N ASP A 236 -1.29 -6.06 -14.88
CA ASP A 236 0.07 -6.26 -14.42
C ASP A 236 0.42 -5.35 -13.23
N LEU A 237 -0.20 -4.17 -13.14
CA LEU A 237 -0.03 -3.20 -12.05
C LEU A 237 -1.07 -3.39 -10.94
N ILE A 238 -2.36 -3.37 -11.31
CA ILE A 238 -3.51 -3.54 -10.42
C ILE A 238 -4.23 -4.83 -10.85
N PRO A 239 -4.00 -5.98 -10.18
CA PRO A 239 -4.48 -7.28 -10.65
C PRO A 239 -6.00 -7.37 -10.83
N ASP A 240 -6.75 -6.74 -9.94
CA ASP A 240 -8.20 -6.74 -9.98
C ASP A 240 -8.73 -5.57 -10.86
N PRO A 241 -9.42 -5.85 -11.99
CA PRO A 241 -9.97 -4.81 -12.84
C PRO A 241 -11.07 -3.97 -12.14
N ASP A 242 -11.80 -4.54 -11.18
CA ASP A 242 -12.79 -3.79 -10.41
C ASP A 242 -12.10 -2.83 -9.43
N ALA A 243 -10.98 -3.25 -8.84
CA ALA A 243 -10.10 -2.36 -8.09
C ALA A 243 -9.55 -1.24 -8.98
N ALA A 244 -9.08 -1.54 -10.20
CA ALA A 244 -8.61 -0.50 -11.13
C ALA A 244 -9.73 0.51 -11.46
N ALA A 245 -10.95 0.04 -11.71
CA ALA A 245 -12.11 0.90 -11.94
C ALA A 245 -12.51 1.73 -10.71
N TRP A 246 -12.37 1.16 -9.50
CA TRP A 246 -12.57 1.87 -8.24
C TRP A 246 -11.54 3.00 -8.06
N GLN A 247 -10.27 2.74 -8.32
CA GLN A 247 -9.19 3.73 -8.21
C GLN A 247 -9.41 4.91 -9.16
N TRP A 248 -9.85 4.66 -10.38
CA TRP A 248 -10.26 5.73 -11.30
C TRP A 248 -11.39 6.59 -10.70
N ARG A 249 -12.49 5.95 -10.27
CA ARG A 249 -13.67 6.66 -9.76
C ARG A 249 -13.33 7.52 -8.53
N LYS A 250 -12.53 6.98 -7.61
CA LYS A 250 -12.21 7.63 -6.34
C LYS A 250 -11.09 8.66 -6.47
N HIS A 251 -9.99 8.31 -7.14
CA HIS A 251 -8.77 9.12 -7.16
C HIS A 251 -8.41 9.63 -8.56
N GLY A 252 -8.55 8.80 -9.59
CA GLY A 252 -8.17 9.16 -10.95
C GLY A 252 -8.90 10.37 -11.50
N ARG A 253 -10.21 10.49 -11.26
CA ARG A 253 -11.02 11.66 -11.66
C ARG A 253 -10.54 12.98 -11.03
N CYS A 254 -9.82 12.93 -9.92
CA CYS A 254 -9.26 14.11 -9.26
C CYS A 254 -7.98 14.63 -9.93
N SER A 255 -7.33 13.82 -10.78
CA SER A 255 -6.03 14.18 -11.40
C SER A 255 -6.12 15.28 -12.47
N GLY A 256 -7.31 15.55 -13.00
CA GLY A 256 -7.49 16.40 -14.18
C GLY A 256 -7.00 15.77 -15.49
N LEU A 257 -6.67 14.47 -15.48
CA LEU A 257 -6.37 13.67 -16.66
C LEU A 257 -7.63 12.92 -17.10
N ASP A 258 -7.68 12.56 -18.38
CA ASP A 258 -8.61 11.54 -18.86
C ASP A 258 -8.21 10.15 -18.34
N ARG A 259 -9.08 9.15 -18.52
CA ARG A 259 -8.84 7.78 -18.02
C ARG A 259 -7.52 7.19 -18.53
N ASP A 260 -7.27 7.32 -19.83
CA ASP A 260 -6.08 6.75 -20.47
C ASP A 260 -4.81 7.45 -19.94
N GLY A 261 -4.85 8.77 -19.82
CA GLY A 261 -3.80 9.58 -19.22
C GLY A 261 -3.54 9.24 -17.76
N TYR A 262 -4.58 9.02 -16.95
CA TYR A 262 -4.41 8.59 -15.56
C TYR A 262 -3.73 7.23 -15.44
N PHE A 263 -4.17 6.22 -16.22
CA PHE A 263 -3.53 4.90 -16.19
C PHE A 263 -2.12 4.92 -16.81
N ALA A 264 -1.85 5.81 -17.77
CA ALA A 264 -0.50 6.06 -18.27
C ALA A 264 0.39 6.70 -17.20
N ALA A 265 -0.13 7.67 -16.43
CA ALA A 265 0.59 8.29 -15.31
C ALA A 265 0.87 7.29 -14.18
N LEU A 266 -0.11 6.42 -13.86
CA LEU A 266 0.06 5.31 -12.91
C LEU A 266 1.23 4.41 -13.31
N ARG A 267 1.29 4.00 -14.59
CA ARG A 267 2.37 3.18 -15.13
C ARG A 267 3.71 3.92 -15.14
N ALA A 268 3.73 5.20 -15.48
CA ALA A 268 4.94 6.02 -15.43
C ALA A 268 5.47 6.16 -14.00
N ALA A 269 4.59 6.33 -13.01
CA ALA A 269 4.93 6.39 -11.59
C ALA A 269 5.53 5.06 -11.12
N TRP A 270 4.92 3.93 -11.49
CA TRP A 270 5.46 2.60 -11.20
C TRP A 270 6.85 2.40 -11.83
N ASN A 271 7.04 2.78 -13.09
CA ASN A 271 8.32 2.64 -13.77
C ASN A 271 9.42 3.57 -13.22
N ARG A 272 9.05 4.60 -12.46
CA ARG A 272 10.00 5.52 -11.84
C ARG A 272 10.72 4.90 -10.63
N ILE A 273 10.11 3.91 -9.98
CA ILE A 273 10.62 3.29 -8.76
C ILE A 273 11.40 2.00 -9.05
N ARG A 274 12.34 1.69 -8.16
CA ARG A 274 13.00 0.39 -8.05
C ARG A 274 12.57 -0.26 -6.74
N ILE A 275 12.00 -1.45 -6.84
CA ILE A 275 11.70 -2.27 -5.66
C ILE A 275 13.03 -2.83 -5.13
N PRO A 276 13.32 -2.71 -3.82
CA PRO A 276 14.53 -3.29 -3.27
C PRO A 276 14.63 -4.79 -3.52
N PRO A 277 15.79 -5.33 -3.94
CA PRO A 277 15.92 -6.74 -4.30
C PRO A 277 15.41 -7.71 -3.23
N ALA A 278 15.69 -7.42 -1.95
CA ALA A 278 15.22 -8.23 -0.82
C ALA A 278 13.70 -8.16 -0.59
N LEU A 279 12.98 -7.20 -1.19
CA LEU A 279 11.53 -7.05 -1.13
C LEU A 279 10.83 -7.38 -2.45
N ALA A 280 11.56 -7.71 -3.52
CA ALA A 280 10.97 -8.03 -4.82
C ALA A 280 10.16 -9.34 -4.76
N ARG A 281 10.78 -10.40 -4.24
CA ARG A 281 10.14 -11.70 -3.95
C ARG A 281 10.82 -12.36 -2.73
N PRO A 282 10.58 -11.86 -1.50
CA PRO A 282 11.21 -12.42 -0.32
C PRO A 282 10.76 -13.87 -0.10
N ALA A 283 11.73 -14.77 -0.06
CA ALA A 283 11.55 -16.15 0.37
C ALA A 283 12.83 -16.57 1.13
N PRO A 284 12.77 -16.90 2.43
CA PRO A 284 11.59 -16.97 3.31
C PRO A 284 11.04 -15.59 3.70
N ALA A 285 9.95 -15.57 4.50
CA ALA A 285 9.41 -14.35 5.07
C ALA A 285 10.45 -13.61 5.92
N LEU A 286 10.44 -12.27 5.87
CA LEU A 286 11.39 -11.42 6.57
C LEU A 286 10.78 -10.81 7.83
N ARG A 287 11.66 -10.33 8.73
CA ARG A 287 11.29 -9.49 9.86
C ARG A 287 12.13 -8.22 9.83
N LEU A 288 11.49 -7.10 9.54
CA LEU A 288 12.15 -5.79 9.35
C LEU A 288 11.45 -4.73 10.20
N SER A 289 12.10 -3.61 10.48
CA SER A 289 11.39 -2.42 10.98
C SER A 289 10.78 -1.64 9.81
N ALA A 290 9.77 -0.79 10.07
CA ALA A 290 9.22 0.11 9.05
C ALA A 290 10.32 0.99 8.44
N ARG A 291 11.13 1.60 9.31
CA ARG A 291 12.29 2.39 8.93
C ARG A 291 13.29 1.63 8.06
N ALA A 292 13.56 0.34 8.34
CA ALA A 292 14.46 -0.45 7.51
C ALA A 292 13.91 -0.64 6.10
N ILE A 293 12.60 -0.87 5.96
CA ILE A 293 11.94 -0.96 4.64
C ILE A 293 12.06 0.38 3.90
N GLU A 294 11.79 1.50 4.55
CA GLU A 294 11.94 2.85 3.96
C GLU A 294 13.38 3.11 3.51
N GLN A 295 14.37 2.76 4.34
CA GLN A 295 15.79 2.91 4.02
C GLN A 295 16.21 2.08 2.81
N MET A 296 15.68 0.86 2.67
CA MET A 296 15.94 0.03 1.50
C MET A 296 15.39 0.68 0.23
N PHE A 297 14.19 1.25 0.27
CA PHE A 297 13.65 2.00 -0.87
C PHE A 297 14.48 3.24 -1.20
N VAL A 298 14.87 4.02 -0.19
CA VAL A 298 15.72 5.21 -0.38
C VAL A 298 17.06 4.83 -1.01
N ALA A 299 17.68 3.73 -0.59
CA ALA A 299 18.96 3.26 -1.13
C ALA A 299 18.87 2.91 -2.63
N GLU A 300 17.73 2.38 -3.09
CA GLU A 300 17.52 1.91 -4.46
C GLU A 300 16.98 2.99 -5.40
N ASN A 301 16.51 4.12 -4.85
CA ASN A 301 15.81 5.16 -5.58
C ASN A 301 16.48 6.53 -5.41
N ALA A 302 17.43 6.84 -6.29
CA ALA A 302 18.12 8.13 -6.28
C ALA A 302 17.14 9.32 -6.34
N GLY A 303 17.31 10.25 -5.40
CA GLY A 303 16.44 11.42 -5.20
C GLY A 303 15.29 11.20 -4.21
N MET A 304 15.04 9.96 -3.76
CA MET A 304 14.08 9.67 -2.70
C MET A 304 14.66 10.05 -1.33
N SER A 305 13.80 10.52 -0.44
CA SER A 305 14.12 10.90 0.94
C SER A 305 13.30 10.03 1.89
N GLU A 306 13.81 9.72 3.09
CA GLU A 306 13.02 9.02 4.13
C GLU A 306 11.70 9.76 4.40
N ARG A 307 11.71 11.11 4.42
CA ARG A 307 10.50 11.96 4.54
C ARG A 307 9.56 12.01 3.31
N GLY A 308 9.77 11.15 2.33
CA GLY A 308 9.02 11.07 1.08
C GLY A 308 8.41 9.69 0.81
N ILE A 309 8.49 8.81 1.81
CA ILE A 309 7.99 7.44 1.76
C ILE A 309 7.40 7.10 3.13
N ALA A 310 6.31 6.34 3.15
CA ALA A 310 5.71 5.87 4.40
C ALA A 310 5.34 4.38 4.27
N VAL A 311 5.78 3.58 5.23
CA VAL A 311 5.33 2.18 5.36
C VAL A 311 4.06 2.11 6.18
N ALA A 312 3.03 1.43 5.68
CA ALA A 312 1.85 1.08 6.46
C ALA A 312 1.87 -0.39 6.87
N CYS A 313 1.24 -0.69 8.01
CA CYS A 313 1.10 -2.05 8.50
C CYS A 313 -0.32 -2.37 8.94
N ALA A 314 -0.68 -3.65 8.78
CA ALA A 314 -1.92 -4.23 9.29
C ALA A 314 -1.59 -5.47 10.12
N SER A 315 -2.10 -5.53 11.36
CA SER A 315 -1.90 -6.69 12.26
C SER A 315 -0.43 -7.13 12.41
N GLY A 316 0.50 -6.16 12.46
CA GLY A 316 1.94 -6.41 12.59
C GLY A 316 2.64 -6.93 11.32
N ARG A 317 1.97 -6.87 10.16
CA ARG A 317 2.50 -7.23 8.85
C ARG A 317 2.62 -6.00 7.94
N LEU A 318 3.61 -6.00 7.05
CA LEU A 318 3.69 -5.01 5.98
C LEU A 318 2.42 -5.08 5.13
N SER A 319 1.68 -3.97 5.02
CA SER A 319 0.45 -3.91 4.22
C SER A 319 0.59 -3.03 2.99
N GLU A 320 1.29 -1.90 3.10
CA GLU A 320 1.43 -0.94 2.01
C GLU A 320 2.73 -0.13 2.13
N VAL A 321 3.25 0.34 0.99
CA VAL A 321 4.27 1.38 0.92
C VAL A 321 3.70 2.55 0.11
N ARG A 322 3.80 3.77 0.63
CA ARG A 322 3.32 4.99 -0.02
C ARG A 322 4.52 5.86 -0.39
N ILE A 323 4.63 6.22 -1.66
CA ILE A 323 5.74 7.00 -2.19
C ILE A 323 5.21 8.33 -2.72
N CYS A 324 5.76 9.43 -2.23
CA CYS A 324 5.30 10.76 -2.60
C CYS A 324 6.06 11.30 -3.81
N MET A 325 5.30 11.77 -4.78
CA MET A 325 5.79 12.24 -6.06
C MET A 325 5.16 13.58 -6.43
N THR A 326 5.93 14.48 -7.02
CA THR A 326 5.39 15.69 -7.65
C THR A 326 4.43 15.33 -8.78
N ARG A 327 3.73 16.33 -9.33
CA ARG A 327 2.80 16.12 -10.45
C ARG A 327 3.48 15.60 -11.73
N ASP A 328 4.76 15.90 -11.90
CA ASP A 328 5.66 15.39 -12.94
C ASP A 328 6.41 14.10 -12.51
N LEU A 329 6.00 13.48 -11.41
CA LEU A 329 6.46 12.18 -10.93
C LEU A 329 7.91 12.14 -10.39
N ALA A 330 8.51 13.28 -10.07
CA ALA A 330 9.76 13.34 -9.33
C ALA A 330 9.53 13.04 -7.84
N PHE A 331 10.49 12.43 -7.16
CA PHE A 331 10.36 12.17 -5.71
C PHE A 331 10.31 13.48 -4.92
N ARG A 332 9.44 13.55 -3.92
CA ARG A 332 9.34 14.68 -3.00
C ARG A 332 9.08 14.23 -1.57
N ARG A 333 9.18 15.18 -0.64
CA ARG A 333 8.76 15.00 0.76
C ARG A 333 7.26 15.25 0.93
N CYS A 334 6.65 14.63 1.93
CA CYS A 334 5.22 14.72 2.23
C CYS A 334 4.94 14.50 3.73
N PRO A 335 5.15 15.52 4.58
CA PRO A 335 5.11 15.36 6.04
C PRO A 335 3.87 14.65 6.57
N GLU A 336 2.67 15.02 6.09
CA GLU A 336 1.42 14.42 6.58
C GLU A 336 1.30 12.91 6.26
N VAL A 337 1.83 12.46 5.12
CA VAL A 337 1.78 11.05 4.72
C VAL A 337 2.84 10.25 5.48
N ASP A 338 4.05 10.81 5.61
CA ASP A 338 5.19 10.27 6.36
C ASP A 338 4.83 10.05 7.84
N GLU A 339 4.29 11.08 8.50
CA GLU A 339 3.89 11.04 9.92
C GLU A 339 2.80 10.00 10.21
N LYS A 340 1.97 9.67 9.22
CA LYS A 340 0.92 8.63 9.33
C LYS A 340 1.44 7.21 9.05
N GLY A 341 2.72 7.06 8.70
CA GLY A 341 3.38 5.77 8.58
C GLY A 341 3.36 4.99 9.90
N CYS A 342 3.49 3.67 9.81
CA CYS A 342 3.58 2.84 11.01
C CYS A 342 5.00 2.91 11.61
N SER A 343 5.09 2.98 12.93
CA SER A 343 6.36 3.07 13.66
C SER A 343 6.89 1.72 14.16
N SER A 344 6.36 0.61 13.66
CA SER A 344 6.70 -0.72 14.14
C SER A 344 8.17 -1.06 13.90
N ARG A 345 8.88 -1.40 14.99
CA ARG A 345 10.28 -1.86 14.94
C ARG A 345 10.41 -3.31 14.50
N ARG A 346 9.30 -4.04 14.36
CA ARG A 346 9.28 -5.47 14.03
C ARG A 346 8.02 -5.84 13.26
N LEU A 347 8.05 -5.60 11.96
CA LEU A 347 7.05 -6.02 10.99
C LEU A 347 7.40 -7.38 10.42
N GLN A 348 6.38 -8.23 10.25
CA GLN A 348 6.49 -9.37 9.37
C GLN A 348 6.33 -8.89 7.92
N VAL A 349 7.22 -9.34 7.05
CA VAL A 349 7.05 -9.24 5.60
C VAL A 349 6.78 -10.67 5.12
N PRO A 350 5.50 -11.07 4.99
CA PRO A 350 5.18 -12.43 4.54
C PRO A 350 5.83 -12.73 3.20
N ALA A 351 6.17 -13.99 2.97
CA ALA A 351 6.83 -14.41 1.74
C ALA A 351 5.97 -14.09 0.51
N ALA A 352 6.61 -13.81 -0.62
CA ALA A 352 5.97 -13.79 -1.93
C ALA A 352 6.31 -15.13 -2.61
N ARG A 353 5.30 -15.91 -2.98
CA ARG A 353 5.41 -17.27 -3.51
C ARG A 353 5.01 -17.31 -4.98
#